data_AF-A0A6L2Q9K6-F1
#
_entry.id   AF-A0A6L2Q9K6-F1
#
_cell.length_a   1.000
_cell.length_b   1.000
_cell.length_c   1.000
_cell.angle_alpha   90.00
_cell.angle_beta   90.00
_cell.angle_gamma   90.00
#
_symmetry.space_group_name_H-M   'P 1'
#
loop_
_entity.id
_entity.type
_entity.pdbx_description
1 polymer ?
#
loop_
_entity_poly.entity_id
_entity_poly.type
_entity_poly.pdbx_seq_one_letter_code
_entity_poly.pdbx_strand_id
1 'polypeptide(L)' 'TPYWSQGAQKQYYVSKRCSAKEACVKTRNRYMPYCTHIWYEDWKCSECCQGDRCNYYVI' A
#
# COMPACT_ATOMS: atom_id res chain seq x y z
N THR A 1 -18.37 12.08 -13.94
CA THR A 1 -18.90 12.21 -12.56
C THR A 1 -18.02 11.38 -11.65
N PRO A 2 -17.44 11.92 -10.56
CA PRO A 2 -16.64 11.11 -9.67
C PRO A 2 -17.59 10.15 -8.94
N TYR A 3 -17.31 8.85 -9.05
CA TYR A 3 -18.10 7.76 -8.48
C TYR A 3 -17.99 7.79 -6.95
N TRP A 4 -18.85 8.55 -6.29
CA TRP A 4 -19.07 8.43 -4.85
C TRP A 4 -19.91 7.16 -4.61
N SER A 5 -19.35 6.18 -3.92
CA SER A 5 -20.02 4.91 -3.57
C SER A 5 -20.29 4.87 -2.07
N GLN A 6 -21.56 4.90 -1.69
CA GLN A 6 -21.98 4.77 -0.31
C GLN A 6 -21.74 3.33 0.17
N GLY A 7 -20.79 3.15 1.07
CA GLY A 7 -20.49 1.83 1.65
C GLY A 7 -19.23 1.14 1.12
N ALA A 8 -18.33 1.85 0.43
CA ALA A 8 -16.99 1.33 0.19
C ALA A 8 -16.35 0.93 1.53
N GLN A 9 -16.14 -0.37 1.75
CA GLN A 9 -15.44 -0.87 2.94
C GLN A 9 -14.07 -0.22 2.97
N LYS A 10 -13.85 0.71 3.90
CA LYS A 10 -12.52 1.19 4.22
C LYS A 10 -11.73 -0.04 4.68
N GLN A 11 -10.89 -0.59 3.81
CA GLN A 11 -10.05 -1.73 4.15
C GLN A 11 -8.94 -1.22 5.06
N TYR A 12 -9.14 -1.38 6.38
CA TYR A 12 -8.26 -0.88 7.44
C TYR A 12 -6.99 -1.72 7.65
N TYR A 13 -6.73 -2.74 6.83
CA TYR A 13 -5.68 -3.72 7.11
C TYR A 13 -4.36 -3.32 6.45
N VAL A 14 -3.55 -2.54 7.17
CA VAL A 14 -2.16 -2.29 6.79
C VAL A 14 -1.29 -3.44 7.27
N SER A 15 -0.67 -4.15 6.34
CA SER A 15 0.30 -5.20 6.66
C SER A 15 1.73 -4.66 6.57
N LYS A 16 2.54 -4.95 7.59
CA LYS A 16 3.94 -4.53 7.66
C LYS A 16 4.78 -5.74 8.07
N ARG A 17 5.88 -5.98 7.37
CA ARG A 17 6.82 -7.05 7.70
C ARG A 17 8.22 -6.73 7.23
N CYS A 18 9.21 -7.32 7.87
CA CYS A 18 10.55 -7.39 7.31
C CYS A 18 10.53 -8.30 6.07
N SER A 19 11.27 -7.92 5.04
CA SER A 19 11.37 -8.68 3.79
C SER A 19 12.73 -8.50 3.14
N ALA A 20 13.14 -9.46 2.32
CA ALA A 20 14.29 -9.31 1.45
C ALA A 20 13.98 -8.29 0.33
N LYS A 21 15.02 -7.59 -0.15
CA LYS A 21 14.89 -6.56 -1.20
C LYS A 21 14.15 -7.08 -2.43
N GLU A 22 14.53 -8.26 -2.92
CA GLU A 22 13.95 -8.89 -4.11
C GLU A 22 12.46 -9.21 -3.92
N ALA A 23 12.10 -9.76 -2.76
CA ALA A 23 10.72 -10.08 -2.43
C ALA A 23 9.86 -8.82 -2.34
N CYS A 24 10.38 -7.75 -1.73
CA CYS A 24 9.68 -6.48 -1.64
C CYS A 24 9.45 -5.85 -3.02
N VAL A 25 10.49 -5.79 -3.87
CA VAL A 25 10.37 -5.24 -5.24
C VAL A 25 9.37 -6.03 -6.07
N LYS A 26 9.34 -7.37 -5.95
CA LYS A 26 8.35 -8.21 -6.64
C LYS A 26 6.92 -7.88 -6.19
N THR A 27 6.70 -7.74 -4.88
CA THR A 27 5.41 -7.31 -4.33
C THR A 27 5.03 -5.93 -4.82
N ARG A 28 5.92 -4.94 -4.70
CA ARG A 28 5.69 -3.58 -5.19
C ARG A 28 5.29 -3.57 -6.66
N ASN A 29 6.05 -4.23 -7.54
CA ASN A 29 5.76 -4.23 -8.96
C ASN A 29 4.41 -4.90 -9.30
N ARG A 30 3.95 -5.84 -8.46
CA ARG A 30 2.63 -6.48 -8.62
C ARG A 30 1.48 -5.56 -8.24
N TYR A 31 1.66 -4.75 -7.19
CA TYR A 31 0.57 -3.95 -6.60
C TYR A 31 0.56 -2.49 -7.06
N MET A 32 1.71 -1.91 -7.42
CA MET A 32 1.83 -0.54 -7.92
C MET A 32 0.96 -0.20 -9.14
N PRO A 33 0.70 -1.10 -10.11
CA PRO A 33 -0.24 -0.80 -11.19
C PRO A 33 -1.68 -0.54 -10.71
N TYR A 34 -2.01 -1.01 -9.50
CA TYR A 34 -3.30 -0.79 -8.85
C TYR A 34 -3.24 0.28 -7.75
N CYS A 35 -2.06 0.86 -7.52
CA CYS A 35 -1.87 1.98 -6.61
C CYS A 35 -2.28 3.25 -7.35
N THR A 36 -3.51 3.65 -7.17
CA THR A 36 -4.01 4.96 -7.54
C THR A 36 -3.75 5.86 -6.34
N HIS A 37 -2.99 6.95 -6.51
CA HIS A 37 -2.73 8.01 -5.51
C HIS A 37 -4.00 8.82 -5.16
N ILE A 38 -5.10 8.11 -5.02
CA ILE A 38 -6.41 8.58 -4.68
C ILE A 38 -6.61 8.09 -3.25
N TRP A 39 -6.79 9.02 -2.32
CA TRP A 39 -6.81 8.79 -0.87
C TRP A 39 -7.73 7.66 -0.37
N TYR A 40 -8.75 7.26 -1.15
CA TYR A 40 -9.67 6.16 -0.84
C TYR A 40 -9.30 4.80 -1.51
N GLU A 41 -8.30 4.78 -2.39
CA GLU A 41 -7.77 3.60 -3.10
C GLU A 41 -6.29 3.30 -2.81
N ASP A 42 -5.60 4.18 -2.04
CA ASP A 42 -4.20 4.00 -1.62
C ASP A 42 -3.92 2.72 -0.82
N TRP A 43 -4.96 2.03 -0.33
CA TRP A 43 -4.84 0.77 0.40
C TRP A 43 -4.21 -0.37 -0.42
N LYS A 44 -4.06 -0.22 -1.74
CA LYS A 44 -3.36 -1.19 -2.61
C LYS A 44 -1.86 -0.94 -2.74
N CYS A 45 -1.36 0.19 -2.27
CA CYS A 45 0.05 0.54 -2.44
C CYS A 45 0.96 -0.34 -1.55
N SER A 46 2.18 -0.59 -2.02
CA SER A 46 3.17 -1.39 -1.29
C SER A 46 4.54 -0.78 -1.49
N GLU A 47 5.19 -0.39 -0.40
CA GLU A 47 6.48 0.30 -0.45
C GLU A 47 7.58 -0.46 0.29
N CYS A 48 8.81 -0.26 -0.19
CA CYS A 48 10.02 -0.84 0.38
C CYS A 48 10.80 0.23 1.14
N CYS A 49 11.15 -0.06 2.39
CA CYS A 49 11.98 0.83 3.19
C CYS A 49 13.21 0.09 3.74
N GLN A 50 14.25 0.85 4.09
CA GLN A 50 15.50 0.33 4.64
C GLN A 50 15.81 1.01 5.97
N GLY A 51 16.31 0.24 6.94
CA GLY A 51 16.66 0.71 8.29
C GLY A 51 15.70 0.21 9.36
N ASP A 52 16.11 0.36 10.62
CA ASP A 52 15.28 -0.04 11.76
C ASP A 52 14.05 0.85 11.89
N ARG A 53 12.87 0.22 12.05
CA ARG A 53 11.57 0.89 12.18
C ARG A 53 11.23 1.83 11.02
N CYS A 54 11.79 1.63 9.84
CA CYS A 54 11.51 2.46 8.66
C CYS A 54 10.03 2.49 8.25
N ASN A 55 9.24 1.51 8.68
CA ASN A 55 7.80 1.37 8.41
C ASN A 55 6.92 1.85 9.58
N TYR A 56 7.42 2.72 10.47
CA TYR A 56 6.68 3.19 11.65
C TYR A 56 5.37 3.91 11.30
N TYR A 57 5.37 4.75 10.26
CA TYR A 57 4.17 5.43 9.78
C TYR A 57 3.52 4.70 8.59
N VAL A 58 2.22 4.95 8.40
CA VAL A 58 1.50 4.63 7.16
C VAL A 58 1.36 5.94 6.40
N ILE A 59 2.03 6.03 5.26
CA ILE A 59 2.00 7.19 4.35
C ILE A 59 1.34 6.72 3.06
#